data_AF-A0A261URN1-F1
#
_entry.id   AF-A0A261URN1-F1
#
_cell.length_a   1.000
_cell.length_b   1.000
_cell.length_c   1.000
_cell.angle_alpha   90.00
_cell.angle_beta   90.00
_cell.angle_gamma   90.00
#
_symmetry.space_group_name_H-M   'P 1'
#
loop_
_entity.id
_entity.type
_entity.pdbx_description
1 polymer ?
#
loop_
_entity_poly.entity_id
_entity_poly.type
_entity_poly.pdbx_seq_one_letter_code
_entity_poly.pdbx_strand_id
1 'polypeptide(L)'
;MSAELKRIRTVKEIRLRREERLLYLKSLQARHCERVEQEFLAESHRSEETMVSIRQRKHERWQELFSEPFDSRKIMHVHDQDSDDAWQLLEMEASLQKLKGKLAQMQAELDQLTANHAQCVRKLEACNELAVWHGRQQSKRNALREEFLADELQGARHGR
;
A
#
# COMPACT_ATOMS: atom_id res chain seq x y z
N MET A 1 -7.25 -12.92 39.21
CA MET A 1 -6.72 -11.92 38.24
C MET A 1 -7.01 -10.51 38.73
N SER A 2 -6.01 -9.62 38.77
CA SER A 2 -6.23 -8.20 39.10
C SER A 2 -7.08 -7.49 38.03
N ALA A 3 -7.82 -6.44 38.41
CA ALA A 3 -8.61 -5.63 37.48
C ALA A 3 -7.73 -4.97 36.40
N GLU A 4 -6.47 -4.70 36.74
CA GLU A 4 -5.47 -4.09 35.86
C GLU A 4 -5.03 -5.03 34.73
N LEU A 5 -4.76 -6.30 35.02
CA LEU A 5 -4.46 -7.29 33.97
C LEU A 5 -5.63 -7.51 33.02
N LYS A 6 -6.87 -7.46 33.52
CA LYS A 6 -8.07 -7.52 32.68
C LYS A 6 -8.13 -6.34 31.71
N ARG A 7 -7.89 -5.11 32.18
CA ARG A 7 -7.84 -3.91 31.34
C ARG A 7 -6.76 -4.00 30.26
N ILE A 8 -5.55 -4.45 30.63
CA ILE A 8 -4.44 -4.61 29.67
C ILE A 8 -4.80 -5.63 28.59
N ARG A 9 -5.42 -6.77 28.94
CA ARG A 9 -5.90 -7.75 27.96
C ARG A 9 -6.92 -7.17 27.00
N THR A 10 -7.92 -6.44 27.51
CA THR A 10 -8.94 -5.79 26.66
C THR A 10 -8.31 -4.79 25.69
N VAL A 11 -7.36 -3.96 26.16
CA VAL A 11 -6.65 -3.02 25.28
C VAL A 11 -5.83 -3.75 24.22
N LYS A 12 -5.15 -4.84 24.59
CA LYS A 12 -4.40 -5.69 23.65
C LYS A 12 -5.31 -6.26 22.57
N GLU A 13 -6.46 -6.82 22.91
CA GLU A 13 -7.43 -7.35 21.95
C GLU A 13 -7.92 -6.28 20.97
N ILE A 14 -8.24 -5.08 21.47
CA ILE A 14 -8.63 -3.94 20.61
C ILE A 14 -7.50 -3.57 19.65
N ARG A 15 -6.25 -3.54 20.12
CA ARG A 15 -5.09 -3.22 19.30
C ARG A 15 -4.79 -4.29 18.25
N LEU A 16 -4.94 -5.56 18.60
CA LEU A 16 -4.76 -6.67 17.67
C LEU A 16 -5.76 -6.56 16.50
N ARG A 17 -7.05 -6.36 16.79
CA ARG A 17 -8.08 -6.16 15.75
C ARG A 17 -7.80 -4.97 14.83
N ARG A 18 -7.22 -3.90 15.38
CA ARG A 18 -6.82 -2.71 14.59
C ARG A 18 -5.63 -3.01 13.68
N GLU A 19 -4.67 -3.77 14.16
CA GLU A 19 -3.51 -4.22 13.37
C GLU A 19 -3.95 -5.14 12.23
N GLU A 20 -4.78 -6.15 12.52
CA GLU A 20 -5.35 -7.06 11.51
C GLU A 20 -6.12 -6.29 10.42
N ARG A 21 -6.95 -5.32 10.81
CA ARG A 21 -7.67 -4.47 9.86
C ARG A 21 -6.74 -3.64 9.00
N LEU A 22 -5.69 -3.04 9.57
CA LEU A 22 -4.72 -2.25 8.82
C LEU A 22 -3.89 -3.12 7.88
N LEU A 23 -3.51 -4.32 8.31
CA LEU A 23 -2.80 -5.28 7.47
C LEU A 23 -3.66 -5.69 6.27
N TYR A 24 -4.94 -5.96 6.49
CA TYR A 24 -5.89 -6.24 5.41
C TYR A 24 -5.99 -5.07 4.43
N LEU A 25 -6.21 -3.84 4.92
CA LEU A 25 -6.30 -2.65 4.06
C LEU A 25 -5.01 -2.40 3.27
N LYS A 26 -3.84 -2.58 3.89
CA LYS A 26 -2.55 -2.49 3.22
C LYS A 26 -2.44 -3.51 2.08
N SER A 27 -2.84 -4.75 2.33
CA SER A 27 -2.80 -5.80 1.29
C SER A 27 -3.75 -5.51 0.12
N LEU A 28 -4.92 -4.94 0.40
CA LEU A 28 -5.88 -4.54 -0.62
C LEU A 28 -5.32 -3.39 -1.46
N GLN A 29 -4.74 -2.37 -0.81
CA GLN A 29 -4.13 -1.22 -1.49
C GLN A 29 -2.94 -1.66 -2.36
N ALA A 30 -2.09 -2.56 -1.87
CA ALA A 30 -0.96 -3.08 -2.65
C ALA A 30 -1.43 -3.73 -3.96
N ARG A 31 -2.48 -4.56 -3.91
CA ARG A 31 -3.09 -5.16 -5.12
C ARG A 31 -3.68 -4.12 -6.06
N HIS A 32 -4.23 -3.03 -5.52
CA HIS A 32 -4.72 -1.92 -6.34
C HIS A 32 -3.57 -1.19 -7.04
N CYS A 33 -2.45 -0.93 -6.34
CA CYS A 33 -1.24 -0.37 -6.95
C CYS A 33 -0.74 -1.27 -8.09
N GLU A 34 -0.58 -2.57 -7.84
CA GLU A 34 -0.12 -3.55 -8.83
C GLU A 34 -1.01 -3.55 -10.09
N ARG A 35 -2.34 -3.48 -9.93
CA ARG A 35 -3.26 -3.44 -11.07
C ARG A 35 -3.09 -2.18 -11.91
N VAL A 36 -3.01 -1.01 -11.27
CA VAL A 36 -2.83 0.25 -12.00
C VAL A 36 -1.44 0.30 -12.65
N GLU A 37 -0.45 -0.35 -12.05
CA GLU A 37 0.90 -0.45 -12.64
C GLU A 37 0.89 -1.30 -13.90
N GLN A 38 0.17 -2.43 -13.88
CA GLN A 38 -0.06 -3.25 -15.07
C GLN A 38 -0.84 -2.49 -16.15
N GLU A 39 -1.87 -1.72 -15.78
CA GLU A 39 -2.60 -0.84 -16.70
C GLU A 39 -1.67 0.19 -17.35
N PHE A 40 -0.81 0.84 -16.55
CA PHE A 40 0.16 1.82 -17.04
C PHE A 40 1.19 1.18 -17.99
N LEU A 41 1.76 0.04 -17.64
CA LEU A 41 2.72 -0.66 -18.50
C LEU A 41 2.10 -1.11 -19.82
N ALA A 42 0.88 -1.65 -19.77
CA ALA A 42 0.15 -2.04 -20.98
C ALA A 42 -0.14 -0.84 -21.89
N GLU A 43 -0.56 0.29 -21.32
CA GLU A 43 -0.82 1.52 -22.07
C GLU A 43 0.47 2.13 -22.63
N SER A 44 1.57 2.05 -21.87
CA SER A 44 2.90 2.52 -22.31
C SER A 44 3.37 1.73 -23.53
N HIS A 45 3.27 0.40 -23.49
CA HIS A 45 3.62 -0.45 -24.63
C HIS A 45 2.73 -0.16 -25.85
N ARG A 46 1.42 -0.02 -25.67
CA ARG A 46 0.51 0.36 -26.76
C ARG A 46 0.87 1.72 -27.36
N SER A 47 1.26 2.68 -26.54
CA SER A 47 1.71 4.00 -26.98
C SER A 47 3.00 3.93 -27.79
N GLU A 48 3.97 3.13 -27.36
CA GLU A 48 5.21 2.90 -28.09
C GLU A 48 4.95 2.25 -29.46
N GLU A 49 4.12 1.20 -29.51
CA GLU A 49 3.73 0.53 -30.76
C GLU A 49 3.03 1.50 -31.72
N THR A 50 2.09 2.29 -31.20
CA THR A 50 1.35 3.28 -31.99
C THR A 50 2.27 4.38 -32.51
N MET A 51 3.22 4.85 -31.70
CA MET A 51 4.22 5.83 -32.11
C MET A 51 5.09 5.31 -33.24
N VAL A 52 5.55 4.06 -33.16
CA VAL A 52 6.34 3.43 -34.24
C VAL A 52 5.50 3.31 -35.52
N SER A 53 4.25 2.86 -35.41
CA SER A 53 3.33 2.76 -36.54
C SER A 53 3.05 4.12 -37.20
N ILE A 54 2.79 5.17 -36.41
CA ILE A 54 2.61 6.53 -36.92
C ILE A 54 3.87 7.02 -37.63
N ARG A 55 5.07 6.82 -37.06
CA ARG A 55 6.33 7.23 -37.69
C ARG A 55 6.53 6.54 -39.04
N GLN A 56 6.23 5.24 -39.11
CA GLN A 56 6.36 4.48 -40.34
C GLN A 56 5.36 4.95 -41.40
N ARG A 57 4.06 5.02 -41.05
CA ARG A 57 3.00 5.49 -41.98
C ARG A 57 3.29 6.90 -42.47
N LYS A 58 3.74 7.79 -41.58
CA LYS A 58 4.17 9.14 -41.94
C LYS A 58 5.32 9.11 -42.94
N HIS A 59 6.36 8.32 -42.69
CA HIS A 59 7.49 8.21 -43.61
C HIS A 59 7.07 7.72 -45.01
N GLU A 60 6.28 6.64 -45.07
CA GLU A 60 5.77 6.07 -46.32
C GLU A 60 4.92 7.09 -47.10
N ARG A 61 3.99 7.75 -46.41
CA ARG A 61 3.10 8.77 -46.96
C ARG A 61 3.86 9.96 -47.56
N TRP A 62 4.87 10.48 -46.84
CA TRP A 62 5.68 11.58 -47.34
C TRP A 62 6.57 11.13 -48.51
N GLN A 63 7.13 9.92 -48.46
CA GLN A 63 7.93 9.37 -49.55
C GLN A 63 7.10 9.21 -50.84
N GLU A 64 5.87 8.69 -50.73
CA GLU A 64 4.94 8.58 -51.85
C GLU A 64 4.64 9.96 -52.45
N LEU A 65 4.32 10.94 -51.60
CA LEU A 65 4.00 12.31 -52.02
C LEU A 65 5.17 13.02 -52.74
N PHE A 66 6.42 12.73 -52.37
CA PHE A 66 7.60 13.27 -53.07
C PHE A 66 7.97 12.52 -54.35
N SER A 67 7.45 11.31 -54.56
CA SER A 67 7.71 10.49 -55.75
C SER A 67 6.72 10.76 -56.90
N GLU A 68 5.59 11.38 -56.59
CA GLU A 68 4.53 11.69 -57.55
C GLU A 68 4.59 13.15 -58.04
N PRO A 69 3.93 13.47 -59.17
CA PRO A 69 3.74 14.85 -59.60
C PRO A 69 3.00 15.67 -58.53
N PHE A 70 3.35 16.94 -58.42
CA PHE A 70 2.75 17.86 -57.46
C PHE A 70 1.22 17.90 -57.59
N ASP A 71 0.53 17.62 -56.48
CA ASP A 71 -0.92 17.76 -56.33
C ASP A 71 -1.23 18.40 -54.97
N SER A 72 -1.77 19.61 -55.00
CA SER A 72 -2.11 20.37 -53.79
C SER A 72 -3.19 19.70 -52.95
N ARG A 73 -4.10 18.92 -53.55
CA ARG A 73 -5.13 18.18 -52.82
C ARG A 73 -4.54 17.03 -52.03
N LYS A 74 -3.56 16.31 -52.61
CA LYS A 74 -2.83 15.26 -51.91
C LYS A 74 -2.03 15.82 -50.74
N ILE A 75 -1.38 16.96 -50.90
CA ILE A 75 -0.64 17.64 -49.81
C ILE A 75 -1.57 17.99 -48.66
N MET A 76 -2.72 18.59 -48.95
CA MET A 76 -3.70 18.91 -47.90
C MET A 76 -4.20 17.66 -47.20
N HIS A 77 -4.49 16.59 -47.93
CA HIS A 77 -4.92 15.34 -47.34
C HIS A 77 -3.86 14.71 -46.41
N VAL A 78 -2.59 14.72 -46.83
CA VAL A 78 -1.47 14.24 -45.99
C VAL A 78 -1.31 15.09 -44.74
N HIS A 79 -1.49 16.41 -44.84
CA HIS A 79 -1.45 17.32 -43.70
C HIS A 79 -2.58 17.05 -42.68
N ASP A 80 -3.80 16.81 -43.15
CA ASP A 80 -4.93 16.47 -42.28
C ASP A 80 -4.64 15.16 -41.52
N GLN A 81 -4.13 14.14 -42.22
CA GLN A 81 -3.76 12.89 -41.56
C GLN A 81 -2.60 13.03 -40.56
N ASP A 82 -1.59 13.87 -40.86
CA ASP A 82 -0.51 14.20 -39.92
C ASP A 82 -1.05 14.91 -38.66
N SER A 83 -2.11 15.70 -38.81
CA SER A 83 -2.78 16.40 -37.71
C SER A 83 -3.57 15.41 -36.83
N ASP A 84 -4.28 14.47 -37.44
CA ASP A 84 -4.98 13.39 -36.72
C ASP A 84 -4.01 12.48 -35.96
N ASP A 85 -2.89 12.10 -36.58
CA ASP A 85 -1.82 11.33 -35.93
C ASP A 85 -1.23 12.08 -34.72
N ALA A 86 -1.06 13.41 -34.82
CA ALA A 86 -0.59 14.24 -33.72
C ALA A 86 -1.60 14.32 -32.57
N TRP A 87 -2.89 14.44 -32.87
CA TRP A 87 -3.96 14.39 -31.87
C TRP A 87 -4.00 13.05 -31.14
N GLN A 88 -3.87 11.94 -31.87
CA GLN A 88 -3.83 10.61 -31.28
C GLN A 88 -2.66 10.47 -30.29
N LEU A 89 -1.46 10.94 -30.66
CA LEU A 89 -0.29 10.90 -29.76
C LEU A 89 -0.51 11.74 -28.49
N LEU A 90 -1.10 12.92 -28.61
CA LEU A 90 -1.42 13.79 -27.47
C LEU A 90 -2.43 13.14 -26.52
N GLU A 91 -3.45 12.46 -27.05
CA GLU A 91 -4.45 11.75 -26.23
C GLU A 91 -3.80 10.60 -25.44
N MET A 92 -2.93 9.83 -26.10
CA MET A 92 -2.18 8.75 -25.45
C MET A 92 -1.25 9.28 -24.35
N GLU A 93 -0.53 10.38 -24.61
CA GLU A 93 0.32 11.01 -23.60
C GLU A 93 -0.50 11.50 -22.40
N ALA A 94 -1.67 12.11 -22.63
CA ALA A 94 -2.57 12.53 -21.55
C ALA A 94 -3.08 11.34 -20.73
N SER A 95 -3.43 10.22 -21.38
CA SER A 95 -3.81 8.97 -20.72
C SER A 95 -2.69 8.44 -19.81
N LEU A 96 -1.45 8.39 -20.31
CA LEU A 96 -0.29 7.95 -19.54
C LEU A 96 -0.02 8.87 -18.34
N GLN A 97 -0.12 10.18 -18.51
CA GLN A 97 0.05 11.13 -17.39
C GLN A 97 -1.02 10.92 -16.31
N LYS A 98 -2.27 10.66 -16.70
CA LYS A 98 -3.36 10.37 -15.77
C LYS A 98 -3.09 9.09 -14.98
N LEU A 99 -2.65 8.02 -15.65
CA LEU A 99 -2.30 6.76 -14.98
C LEU A 99 -1.09 6.93 -14.06
N LYS A 100 -0.07 7.67 -14.49
CA LYS A 100 1.11 7.99 -13.67
C LYS A 100 0.74 8.79 -12.41
N GLY A 101 -0.16 9.78 -12.54
CA GLY A 101 -0.69 10.53 -11.41
C GLY A 101 -1.46 9.64 -10.42
N LYS A 102 -2.31 8.74 -10.95
CA LYS A 102 -3.04 7.75 -10.14
C LYS A 102 -2.10 6.80 -9.39
N LEU A 103 -1.04 6.33 -10.06
CA LEU A 103 -0.01 5.50 -9.42
C LEU A 103 0.69 6.22 -8.26
N ALA A 104 1.12 7.46 -8.49
CA ALA A 104 1.77 8.25 -7.45
C ALA A 104 0.87 8.45 -6.22
N GLN A 105 -0.41 8.74 -6.44
CA GLN A 105 -1.39 8.86 -5.36
C GLN A 105 -1.56 7.54 -4.59
N MET A 106 -1.78 6.44 -5.31
CA MET A 106 -2.02 5.12 -4.71
C MET A 106 -0.80 4.64 -3.92
N GLN A 107 0.41 4.92 -4.42
CA GLN A 107 1.65 4.62 -3.72
C GLN A 107 1.79 5.43 -2.43
N ALA A 108 1.46 6.72 -2.45
CA ALA A 108 1.47 7.56 -1.25
C ALA A 108 0.49 7.05 -0.18
N GLU A 109 -0.70 6.60 -0.60
CA GLU A 109 -1.68 5.98 0.31
C GLU A 109 -1.16 4.66 0.89
N LEU A 110 -0.47 3.83 0.09
CA LEU A 110 0.15 2.59 0.55
C LEU A 110 1.28 2.84 1.56
N ASP A 111 2.10 3.87 1.33
CA ASP A 111 3.17 4.27 2.24
C ASP A 111 2.60 4.77 3.58
N GLN A 112 1.53 5.57 3.53
CA GLN A 112 0.81 6.02 4.72
C GLN A 112 0.21 4.85 5.51
N LEU A 113 -0.43 3.89 4.83
CA LEU A 113 -0.95 2.67 5.48
C LEU A 113 0.18 1.84 6.10
N THR A 114 1.33 1.76 5.43
CA THR A 114 2.50 1.05 5.92
C THR A 114 3.06 1.70 7.19
N ALA A 115 3.17 3.03 7.22
CA ALA A 115 3.60 3.76 8.40
C ALA A 115 2.62 3.59 9.58
N ASN A 116 1.30 3.65 9.30
CA ASN A 116 0.25 3.44 10.30
C ASN A 116 0.26 2.02 10.87
N HIS A 117 0.45 1.01 10.01
CA HIS A 117 0.59 -0.39 10.41
C HIS A 117 1.81 -0.58 11.32
N ALA A 118 2.98 -0.07 10.91
CA ALA A 118 4.19 -0.12 11.73
C ALA A 118 4.01 0.54 13.11
N GLN A 119 3.31 1.68 13.18
CA GLN A 119 2.99 2.30 14.46
C GLN A 119 2.05 1.45 15.32
N CYS A 120 1.08 0.76 14.72
CA CYS A 120 0.17 -0.12 15.43
C CYS A 120 0.88 -1.35 16.00
N VAL A 121 1.78 -1.96 15.22
CA VAL A 121 2.63 -3.08 15.66
C VAL A 121 3.44 -2.69 16.89
N ARG A 122 4.17 -1.57 16.85
CA ARG A 122 4.94 -1.07 18.02
C ARG A 122 4.08 -0.87 19.27
N LYS A 123 2.85 -0.33 19.10
CA LYS A 123 1.93 -0.13 20.24
C LYS A 123 1.39 -1.46 20.79
N LEU A 124 1.21 -2.46 19.94
CA LEU A 124 0.79 -3.81 20.35
C LEU A 124 1.92 -4.52 21.11
N GLU A 125 3.16 -4.41 20.64
CA GLU A 125 4.36 -4.91 21.31
C GLU A 125 4.52 -4.30 22.70
N ALA A 126 4.43 -2.97 22.83
CA ALA A 126 4.46 -2.31 24.13
C ALA A 126 3.34 -2.80 25.07
N CYS A 127 2.14 -3.07 24.55
CA CYS A 127 1.06 -3.65 25.35
C CYS A 127 1.36 -5.10 25.78
N ASN A 128 2.03 -5.89 24.94
CA ASN A 128 2.48 -7.23 25.29
C ASN A 128 3.52 -7.20 26.42
N GLU A 129 4.49 -6.30 26.33
CA GLU A 129 5.52 -6.12 27.35
C GLU A 129 4.92 -5.71 28.70
N LEU A 130 3.99 -4.74 28.69
CA LEU A 130 3.27 -4.33 29.90
C LEU A 130 2.47 -5.48 30.52
N ALA A 131 1.78 -6.28 29.70
CA ALA A 131 1.03 -7.44 30.18
C ALA A 131 1.94 -8.47 30.86
N VAL A 132 3.10 -8.75 30.24
CA VAL A 132 4.11 -9.67 30.78
C VAL A 132 4.69 -9.13 32.09
N TRP A 133 5.03 -7.84 32.13
CA TRP A 133 5.57 -7.20 33.32
C TRP A 133 4.58 -7.24 34.50
N HIS A 134 3.33 -6.82 34.30
CA HIS A 134 2.30 -6.89 35.34
C HIS A 134 2.03 -8.34 35.78
N GLY A 135 2.04 -9.30 34.86
CA GLY A 135 1.90 -10.72 35.18
C GLY A 135 3.01 -11.22 36.10
N ARG A 136 4.26 -10.85 35.82
CA ARG A 136 5.42 -11.18 36.67
C ARG A 136 5.31 -10.53 38.04
N GLN A 137 4.93 -9.26 38.12
CA GLN A 137 4.76 -8.55 39.39
C GLN A 137 3.64 -9.16 40.25
N GLN A 138 2.51 -9.51 39.62
CA GLN A 138 1.43 -10.19 40.33
C GLN A 138 1.85 -11.57 40.82
N SER A 139 2.58 -12.34 40.02
CA SER A 139 3.12 -13.65 40.43
C SER A 139 4.03 -13.52 41.66
N LYS A 140 4.99 -12.58 41.62
CA LYS A 140 5.88 -12.30 42.76
C LYS A 140 5.10 -11.92 44.03
N ARG A 141 4.10 -11.06 43.91
CA ARG A 141 3.26 -10.65 45.06
C ARG A 141 2.42 -11.80 45.62
N ASN A 142 1.96 -12.71 44.77
CA ASN A 142 1.22 -13.89 45.22
C ASN A 142 2.15 -14.87 45.95
N ALA A 143 3.35 -15.15 45.41
CA ALA A 143 4.33 -16.01 46.04
C ALA A 143 4.72 -15.51 47.45
N LEU A 144 5.01 -14.22 47.60
CA LEU A 144 5.30 -13.61 48.91
C LEU A 144 4.13 -13.72 49.90
N ARG A 145 2.88 -13.66 49.41
CA ARG A 145 1.70 -13.85 50.27
C ARG A 145 1.54 -15.31 50.69
N GLU A 146 1.79 -16.25 49.79
CA GLU A 146 1.73 -17.67 50.08
C GLU A 146 2.80 -18.09 51.09
N GLU A 147 4.03 -17.57 50.94
CA GLU A 147 5.12 -17.74 51.92
C GLU A 147 4.74 -17.19 53.29
N PHE A 148 4.23 -15.95 53.35
CA PHE A 148 3.80 -15.33 54.60
C PHE A 148 2.68 -16.12 55.30
N LEU A 149 1.68 -16.60 54.55
CA LEU A 149 0.60 -17.43 55.09
C LEU A 149 1.10 -18.79 55.58
N ALA A 150 2.08 -19.39 54.88
CA ALA A 150 2.71 -20.63 55.32
C ALA A 150 3.47 -20.45 56.65
N ASP A 151 4.21 -19.34 56.79
CA ASP A 151 4.93 -19.00 58.01
C ASP A 151 3.97 -18.73 59.18
N GLU A 152 2.87 -18.01 58.97
CA GLU A 152 1.83 -17.80 60.00
C GLU A 152 1.21 -19.12 60.47
N LEU A 153 0.89 -20.02 59.54
CA LEU A 153 0.34 -21.34 59.85
C LEU A 153 1.34 -22.21 60.63
N GLN A 154 2.64 -22.11 60.31
CA GLN A 154 3.68 -22.85 61.01
C GLN A 154 3.94 -22.28 62.42
N GLY A 155 3.99 -20.95 62.57
CA GLY A 155 4.10 -20.28 63.87
C GLY A 155 2.91 -20.60 64.79
N ALA A 156 1.69 -20.62 64.25
CA ALA A 156 0.49 -21.00 64.99
C ALA A 156 0.48 -22.47 65.47
N ARG A 157 1.22 -23.36 64.80
CA ARG A 157 1.37 -24.78 65.18
C ARG A 157 2.43 -25.01 66.26
N HIS A 158 3.43 -24.15 66.35
CA HIS A 158 4.51 -24.24 67.34
C HIS A 158 4.27 -23.39 68.60
N GLY A 159 3.26 -22.53 68.60
CA GLY A 159 2.84 -21.71 69.75
C GLY A 159 1.73 -22.32 70.63
N ARG A 160 1.41 -23.60 70.47
CA ARG A 160 0.48 -24.36 71.33
C ARG A 160 1.22 -25.47 72.08
#